data_AF-A0A9W9C7Z5-F1
#
_entry.id   AF-A0A9W9C7Z5-F1
#
_cell.length_a   1.000
_cell.length_b   1.000
_cell.length_c   1.000
_cell.angle_alpha   90.00
_cell.angle_beta   90.00
_cell.angle_gamma   90.00
#
_symmetry.space_group_name_H-M   'P 1'
#
loop_
_entity.id
_entity.type
_entity.pdbx_description
1 polymer ?
#
loop_
_entity_poly.entity_id
_entity_poly.type
_entity_poly.pdbx_seq_one_letter_code
_entity_poly.pdbx_strand_id
1 'polypeptide(L)'
;MSASLAPECNEVKERYDNCFLKWYSEKFLRGTATTDECDPLFKQYEKCLSVREPISLVRPTHHHQKVLKERGIDKMVKEAREDNRENDAEHMKPVSVPSSPS
;
A
#
# COMPACT_ATOMS: atom_id res chain seq x y z
N MET A 1 10.95 -9.68 -9.68
CA MET A 1 10.06 -8.77 -8.94
C MET A 1 9.65 -7.64 -9.87
N SER A 2 8.40 -7.20 -9.82
CA SER A 2 7.85 -6.22 -10.75
C SER A 2 8.52 -4.86 -10.56
N ALA A 3 8.74 -4.12 -11.64
CA ALA A 3 9.19 -2.74 -11.53
C ALA A 3 8.15 -1.88 -10.79
N SER A 4 8.61 -0.95 -9.96
CA SER A 4 7.78 0.08 -9.36
C SER A 4 7.33 1.11 -10.41
N LEU A 5 6.30 1.88 -10.05
CA LEU A 5 5.80 2.99 -10.84
C LEU A 5 6.84 4.11 -11.02
N ALA A 6 7.77 4.19 -10.06
CA ALA A 6 8.85 5.16 -10.01
C ALA A 6 10.18 4.38 -9.92
N PRO A 7 11.10 4.49 -10.89
CA PRO A 7 12.34 3.71 -10.91
C PRO A 7 13.21 3.96 -9.67
N GLU A 8 13.14 5.14 -9.08
CA GLU A 8 13.80 5.52 -7.83
C GLU A 8 13.24 4.77 -6.60
N CYS A 9 12.00 4.27 -6.67
CA CYS A 9 11.37 3.50 -5.61
C CYS A 9 11.52 1.98 -5.77
N ASN A 10 12.24 1.51 -6.80
CA ASN A 10 12.43 0.08 -7.06
C ASN A 10 13.11 -0.64 -5.89
N GLU A 11 14.16 -0.06 -5.31
CA GLU A 11 14.91 -0.69 -4.21
C GLU A 11 14.03 -0.87 -2.96
N VAL A 12 13.24 0.15 -2.62
CA VAL A 12 12.33 0.11 -1.46
C VAL A 12 11.17 -0.86 -1.73
N LYS A 13 10.65 -0.87 -2.96
CA LYS A 13 9.63 -1.84 -3.39
C LYS A 13 10.14 -3.28 -3.26
N GLU A 14 11.37 -3.54 -3.68
CA GLU A 14 11.93 -4.89 -3.64
C GLU A 14 12.01 -5.41 -2.19
N ARG A 15 12.49 -4.57 -1.27
CA ARG A 15 12.54 -4.95 0.16
C ARG A 15 11.14 -5.22 0.73
N TYR A 16 10.16 -4.40 0.37
CA TYR A 16 8.77 -4.59 0.79
C TYR A 16 8.17 -5.88 0.19
N ASP A 17 8.27 -6.08 -1.12
CA ASP A 17 7.71 -7.23 -1.82
C ASP A 17 8.30 -8.56 -1.28
N ASN A 18 9.61 -8.61 -1.01
CA ASN A 18 10.26 -9.78 -0.42
C ASN A 18 9.71 -10.10 0.98
N CYS A 19 9.51 -9.07 1.81
CA CYS A 19 8.89 -9.23 3.13
C CYS A 19 7.44 -9.71 2.99
N PHE A 20 6.66 -9.04 2.15
CA PHE A 20 5.24 -9.30 1.95
C PHE A 20 4.99 -10.71 1.41
N LEU A 21 5.76 -11.19 0.43
CA LEU A 21 5.59 -12.54 -0.13
C LEU A 21 5.83 -13.64 0.91
N LYS A 22 6.83 -13.45 1.77
CA LYS A 22 7.12 -14.38 2.86
C LYS A 22 6.00 -14.38 3.90
N TRP A 23 5.59 -13.21 4.36
CA TRP A 23 4.48 -13.05 5.29
C TRP A 23 3.16 -13.59 4.72
N TYR A 24 2.89 -13.33 3.45
CA TYR A 24 1.68 -13.79 2.76
C TYR A 24 1.62 -15.33 2.73
N SER A 25 2.73 -15.97 2.37
CA SER A 25 2.79 -17.43 2.26
C SER A 25 2.80 -18.15 3.62
N GLU A 26 3.51 -17.59 4.60
CA GLU A 26 3.75 -18.25 5.89
C GLU A 26 2.74 -17.87 6.97
N LYS A 27 2.20 -16.65 6.93
CA LYS A 27 1.32 -16.10 7.98
C LYS A 27 -0.10 -15.97 7.49
N PHE A 28 -0.31 -15.25 6.39
CA PHE A 28 -1.65 -14.93 5.88
C PHE A 28 -2.39 -16.18 5.39
N LEU A 29 -1.79 -16.96 4.49
CA LEU A 29 -2.40 -18.21 3.98
C LEU A 29 -2.58 -19.27 5.07
N ARG A 30 -1.80 -19.19 6.17
CA ARG A 30 -1.91 -20.11 7.31
C ARG A 30 -2.86 -19.60 8.40
N GLY A 31 -3.46 -18.41 8.25
CA GLY A 31 -4.35 -17.81 9.24
C GLY A 31 -3.66 -17.39 10.54
N THR A 32 -2.33 -17.24 10.54
CA THR A 32 -1.53 -16.82 11.71
C THR A 32 -1.03 -15.38 11.59
N ALA A 33 -1.47 -14.66 10.57
CA ALA A 33 -1.20 -13.23 10.38
C ALA A 33 -1.95 -12.39 11.43
N THR A 34 -1.29 -12.16 12.57
CA THR A 34 -1.82 -11.33 13.67
C THR A 34 -1.24 -9.92 13.67
N THR A 35 -0.10 -9.71 13.00
CA THR A 35 0.62 -8.43 12.98
C THR A 35 1.21 -8.15 11.62
N ASP A 36 1.18 -6.87 11.22
CA ASP A 36 1.81 -6.38 10.00
C ASP A 36 3.30 -6.12 10.22
N GLU A 37 4.09 -7.18 10.12
CA GLU A 37 5.56 -7.13 10.26
C GLU A 37 6.25 -6.37 9.11
N CYS A 38 5.58 -6.21 7.95
CA CYS A 38 6.09 -5.46 6.79
C CYS A 38 5.59 -4.01 6.71
N ASP A 39 4.75 -3.55 7.65
CA ASP A 39 4.24 -2.17 7.72
C ASP A 39 5.33 -1.07 7.66
N PRO A 40 6.47 -1.16 8.37
CA PRO A 40 7.50 -0.11 8.29
C PRO A 40 8.18 -0.04 6.92
N LEU A 41 8.25 -1.15 6.18
CA LEU A 41 8.76 -1.19 4.80
C LEU A 41 7.73 -0.62 3.84
N PHE A 42 6.45 -0.92 4.05
CA PHE A 42 5.36 -0.38 3.26
C PHE A 42 5.29 1.14 3.37
N LYS A 43 5.36 1.69 4.58
CA LYS A 43 5.35 3.15 4.81
C LYS A 43 6.52 3.86 4.12
N GLN A 44 7.69 3.24 4.05
CA GLN A 44 8.82 3.78 3.30
C GLN A 44 8.56 3.78 1.79
N TYR A 45 7.98 2.69 1.28
CA TYR A 45 7.61 2.59 -0.13
C TYR A 45 6.49 3.57 -0.51
N GLU A 46 5.42 3.65 0.29
CA GLU A 46 4.33 4.59 0.13
C GLU A 46 4.83 6.03 0.18
N LYS A 47 5.74 6.34 1.12
CA LYS A 47 6.39 7.64 1.19
C LYS A 47 7.18 7.93 -0.08
N CYS A 48 7.94 6.96 -0.60
CA CYS A 48 8.68 7.08 -1.86
C CYS A 48 7.76 7.42 -3.03
N LEU A 49 6.65 6.69 -3.17
CA LEU A 49 5.62 6.98 -4.19
C LEU A 49 4.94 8.33 -3.98
N SER A 50 4.97 8.86 -2.75
CA SER A 50 4.39 10.14 -2.36
C SER A 50 5.37 11.30 -2.42
N VAL A 51 6.66 11.05 -2.70
CA VAL A 51 7.68 12.10 -2.75
C VAL A 51 7.36 13.06 -3.88
N ARG A 52 7.29 14.34 -3.48
CA ARG A 52 7.28 15.49 -4.36
C ARG A 52 8.75 15.84 -4.55
N GLU A 53 9.29 15.59 -5.73
CA GLU A 53 10.55 16.26 -6.09
C GLU A 53 10.34 17.78 -5.99
N PRO A 54 11.25 18.55 -5.37
CA PRO A 54 11.22 19.99 -5.40
C PRO A 54 11.61 20.47 -6.82
N ILE A 55 10.68 20.36 -7.76
CA ILE A 55 10.77 21.11 -9.01
C ILE A 55 10.43 22.55 -8.68
N SER A 56 11.47 23.39 -8.64
CA SER A 56 11.44 24.83 -8.90
C SER A 56 10.07 25.53 -8.79
N LEU A 57 9.89 26.32 -7.73
CA LEU A 57 9.13 27.58 -7.74
C LEU A 57 7.67 27.59 -8.26
N VAL A 58 6.84 26.56 -8.03
CA VAL A 58 5.36 26.75 -8.13
C VAL A 58 4.59 26.08 -6.98
N ARG A 59 4.22 26.92 -6.02
CA ARG A 59 3.07 26.93 -5.07
C ARG A 59 2.67 25.62 -4.33
N PRO A 60 2.63 25.64 -2.98
CA PRO A 60 2.21 24.50 -2.15
C PRO A 60 0.72 24.60 -1.76
N THR A 61 -0.15 23.81 -2.39
CA THR A 61 -1.44 23.43 -1.79
C THR A 61 -1.87 22.06 -2.32
N HIS A 62 -2.35 21.20 -1.42
CA HIS A 62 -2.70 19.78 -1.59
C HIS A 62 -1.54 18.79 -1.61
N HIS A 63 -1.41 18.04 -0.50
CA HIS A 63 -0.73 16.75 -0.37
C HIS A 63 -1.46 15.67 -1.18
N HIS A 64 -1.14 15.48 -2.46
CA HIS A 64 -1.54 14.29 -3.22
C HIS A 64 -0.48 13.94 -4.27
N GLN A 65 -0.51 12.66 -4.63
CA GLN A 65 0.56 11.82 -5.16
C GLN A 65 0.94 12.12 -6.63
N LYS A 66 2.16 12.62 -6.87
CA LYS A 66 2.63 13.03 -8.21
C LYS A 66 2.78 11.84 -9.18
N VAL A 67 3.29 10.70 -8.72
CA VAL A 67 3.50 9.50 -9.57
C VAL A 67 2.20 8.95 -10.14
N LEU A 68 1.13 8.90 -9.34
CA LEU A 68 -0.19 8.46 -9.79
C LEU A 68 -0.82 9.47 -10.76
N LYS A 69 -0.59 10.77 -10.51
CA LYS A 69 -1.14 11.86 -11.33
C LYS A 69 -0.41 12.04 -12.67
N GLU A 70 0.92 11.89 -12.70
CA GLU A 70 1.71 11.91 -13.95
C GLU A 70 1.34 10.75 -14.88
N ARG A 71 0.93 9.61 -14.30
CA ARG A 71 0.41 8.48 -15.08
C ARG A 71 -1.10 8.58 -15.37
N GLY A 72 -1.77 9.64 -14.90
CA GLY A 72 -3.21 9.85 -15.11
C GLY A 72 -4.12 8.81 -14.45
N ILE A 73 -3.60 8.01 -13.52
CA ILE A 73 -4.32 6.94 -12.84
C ILE A 73 -4.89 7.38 -11.49
N ASP A 74 -4.55 8.57 -11.00
CA ASP A 74 -4.96 9.07 -9.69
C ASP A 74 -6.48 9.15 -9.52
N LYS A 75 -7.18 9.66 -10.53
CA LYS A 75 -8.64 9.77 -10.52
C LYS A 75 -9.31 8.39 -10.52
N MET A 76 -8.86 7.50 -11.41
CA MET A 76 -9.41 6.14 -11.53
C MET A 76 -9.16 5.30 -10.27
N VAL A 77 -7.97 5.41 -9.67
CA VAL A 77 -7.64 4.70 -8.42
C VAL A 77 -8.52 5.21 -7.27
N LYS A 78 -8.79 6.52 -7.21
CA LYS A 78 -9.67 7.09 -6.19
C LYS A 78 -11.12 6.63 -6.37
N GLU A 79 -11.65 6.74 -7.59
CA GLU A 79 -13.02 6.33 -7.90
C GLU A 79 -13.23 4.84 -7.61
N ALA A 80 -12.31 3.98 -8.05
CA ALA A 80 -12.39 2.55 -7.77
C ALA A 80 -12.39 2.19 -6.27
N ARG A 81 -11.68 2.97 -5.44
CA ARG A 81 -11.67 2.81 -3.97
C ARG A 81 -12.97 3.28 -3.33
N GLU A 82 -13.59 4.34 -3.86
CA GLU A 82 -14.86 4.85 -3.34
C GLU A 82 -16.03 3.95 -3.75
N ASP A 83 -16.04 3.48 -5.00
CA ASP A 83 -17.12 2.64 -5.55
C ASP A 83 -17.19 1.27 -4.85
N ASN A 84 -16.07 0.76 -4.34
CA ASN A 84 -16.03 -0.49 -3.57
C ASN A 84 -16.14 -0.30 -2.06
N ARG A 85 -16.27 0.93 -1.56
CA ARG A 85 -16.21 1.22 -0.12
C ARG A 85 -17.21 0.44 0.72
N GLU A 86 -18.44 0.29 0.26
CA GLU A 86 -19.47 -0.50 0.98
C GLU A 86 -19.15 -2.00 0.96
N ASN A 87 -18.69 -2.51 -0.19
CA ASN A 87 -18.28 -3.90 -0.35
C ASN A 87 -17.05 -4.24 0.52
N ASP A 88 -16.05 -3.35 0.54
CA ASP A 88 -14.88 -3.45 1.40
C ASP A 88 -15.28 -3.40 2.89
N ALA A 89 -16.22 -2.53 3.27
CA ALA A 89 -16.73 -2.47 4.65
C ALA A 89 -17.44 -3.76 5.07
N GLU A 90 -18.07 -4.48 4.14
CA GLU A 90 -18.71 -5.76 4.43
C GLU A 90 -17.74 -6.94 4.53
N HIS A 91 -16.67 -6.95 3.72
CA HIS A 91 -15.78 -8.10 3.54
C HIS A 91 -14.39 -7.95 4.16
N MET A 92 -13.95 -6.72 4.49
CA MET A 92 -12.70 -6.45 5.19
C MET A 92 -12.89 -6.29 6.71
N LYS A 93 -14.04 -6.69 7.25
CA LYS A 93 -14.25 -6.78 8.71
C LYS A 93 -13.13 -7.65 9.28
N PRO A 94 -12.34 -7.17 10.26
CA PRO A 94 -11.35 -8.03 10.90
C PRO A 94 -12.10 -9.25 11.41
N VAL A 95 -11.67 -10.44 10.97
CA VAL A 95 -12.16 -11.68 11.55
C VAL A 95 -11.77 -11.59 13.02
N SER A 96 -12.75 -11.32 13.88
CA SER A 96 -12.61 -11.52 15.30
C SER A 96 -12.28 -12.99 15.47
N VAL A 97 -11.00 -13.28 15.68
CA VAL A 97 -10.51 -14.62 15.98
C VAL A 97 -11.37 -15.10 17.16
N PRO A 98 -12.21 -16.14 17.01
CA PRO A 98 -12.92 -16.66 18.16
C PRO A 98 -11.84 -17.22 19.08
N SER A 99 -11.73 -16.63 20.26
CA SER A 99 -11.00 -17.19 21.40
C SER A 99 -11.36 -18.67 21.52
N SER A 100 -10.38 -19.55 21.35
CA SER A 100 -10.52 -21.00 21.47
C SER A 100 -11.24 -21.37 22.78
N PRO A 101 -12.24 -22.28 22.76
CA PRO A 101 -12.71 -22.89 24.00
C PRO A 101 -11.66 -23.90 24.48
N SER A 102 -11.49 -23.95 25.81
CA SER A 102 -10.72 -24.98 26.55
C SER A 102 -11.33 -26.37 26.44
#